data_AF-A0A970SAI9-F1
#
_entry.id   AF-A0A970SAI9-F1
#
_cell.length_a   1.000
_cell.length_b   1.000
_cell.length_c   1.000
_cell.angle_alpha   90.00
_cell.angle_beta   90.00
_cell.angle_gamma   90.00
#
_symmetry.space_group_name_H-M   'P 1'
#
loop_
_entity.id
_entity.type
_entity.pdbx_description
1 polymer ?
#
loop_
_entity_poly.entity_id
_entity_poly.type
_entity_poly.pdbx_seq_one_letter_code
_entity_poly.pdbx_strand_id
1 'polypeptide(L)'
;MLLIGSRAILFHLPNFRAPKDWDLLASEAELERLAKVLPPVKWRPRPGDKAPPKAPNQPDDHKHFFVYQGNTVEVERVAFIPLRKRIYDYFADAPVIVDPVLGPLRVPSLDFLLLTKQCGLVFPIAHWHKNLRDAYVLRDAIAKTSPDAVALWQTIREHSAQMYRENHAKRNHPLRCCHPQANPPEDMDLHRRLHARVAGGERSFDAVLAGWTPDAEAPREQRVAAMIAQISEEAQVVAADRMHAYLRAHPQTPTTDAILQEATTRWLRWALREMAIGPLPIEWRYFIVNHYREIRDAVPPRWGLALRDVIVPA
;
A
#
# COMPACT_ATOMS: atom_id res chain seq x y z
N MET A 1 -12.87 -0.99 23.46
CA MET A 1 -12.35 -1.39 22.14
C MET A 1 -11.47 -0.27 21.59
N LEU A 2 -10.65 -0.54 20.57
CA LEU A 2 -9.85 0.48 19.87
C LEU A 2 -10.46 0.75 18.49
N LEU A 3 -10.84 2.00 18.23
CA LEU A 3 -11.32 2.47 16.93
C LEU A 3 -10.12 2.81 16.04
N ILE A 4 -10.05 2.17 14.87
CA ILE A 4 -9.03 2.45 13.85
C ILE A 4 -9.70 2.85 12.53
N GLY A 5 -8.90 2.99 11.48
CA GLY A 5 -9.44 3.20 10.14
C GLY A 5 -10.07 4.59 9.93
N SER A 6 -10.97 4.69 8.94
CA SER A 6 -11.45 5.99 8.46
C SER A 6 -12.24 6.79 9.50
N ARG A 7 -12.92 6.12 10.44
CA ARG A 7 -13.68 6.76 11.51
C ARG A 7 -12.78 7.37 12.59
N ALA A 8 -11.70 6.68 12.96
CA ALA A 8 -10.68 7.24 13.84
C ALA A 8 -10.04 8.50 13.24
N ILE A 9 -9.82 8.51 11.91
CA ILE A 9 -9.29 9.70 11.21
C ILE A 9 -10.29 10.86 11.27
N LEU A 10 -11.58 10.59 10.99
CA LEU A 10 -12.62 11.62 11.02
C LEU A 10 -12.75 12.28 12.40
N PHE A 11 -12.57 11.52 13.48
CA PHE A 11 -12.59 12.07 14.85
C PHE A 11 -11.55 13.18 15.03
N HIS A 12 -10.34 12.99 14.50
CA HIS A 12 -9.26 13.97 14.59
C HIS A 12 -9.34 15.06 13.50
N LEU A 13 -9.86 14.72 12.32
CA LEU A 13 -9.93 15.60 11.16
C LEU A 13 -11.39 15.71 10.69
N PRO A 14 -12.17 16.70 11.19
CA PRO A 14 -13.60 16.82 10.88
C PRO A 14 -13.93 16.99 9.39
N ASN A 15 -12.98 17.52 8.61
CA ASN A 15 -13.11 17.68 7.15
C ASN A 15 -12.76 16.41 6.36
N PHE A 16 -12.42 15.31 7.04
CA PHE A 16 -12.14 14.04 6.38
C PHE A 16 -13.42 13.49 5.74
N ARG A 17 -13.27 12.76 4.63
CA ARG A 17 -14.39 12.17 3.90
C ARG A 17 -15.23 11.24 4.81
N ALA A 18 -16.54 11.19 4.53
CA ALA A 18 -17.47 10.31 5.24
C ALA A 18 -16.99 8.83 5.24
N PRO A 19 -16.85 8.18 6.41
CA PRO A 19 -16.48 6.77 6.54
C PRO A 19 -17.67 5.85 6.18
N LYS A 20 -17.38 4.69 5.58
CA LYS A 20 -18.39 3.70 5.18
C LYS A 20 -18.55 2.56 6.17
N ASP A 21 -17.52 2.30 6.94
CA ASP A 21 -17.29 1.12 7.75
C ASP A 21 -16.75 1.52 9.13
N TRP A 22 -16.92 0.64 10.11
CA TRP A 22 -16.23 0.72 11.39
C TRP A 22 -15.11 -0.30 11.39
N ASP A 23 -13.88 0.14 11.66
CA ASP A 23 -12.73 -0.74 11.84
C ASP A 23 -12.35 -0.74 13.33
N LEU A 24 -12.48 -1.87 14.01
CA LEU A 24 -12.28 -1.99 15.46
C LEU A 24 -11.25 -3.07 15.78
N LEU A 25 -10.49 -2.88 16.86
CA LEU A 25 -9.81 -3.97 17.58
C LEU A 25 -10.54 -4.22 18.90
N ALA A 26 -10.74 -5.49 19.24
CA ALA A 26 -11.48 -5.88 20.44
C ALA A 26 -10.87 -7.09 21.15
N SER A 27 -11.03 -7.10 22.48
CA SER A 27 -10.80 -8.28 23.31
C SER A 27 -11.90 -9.33 23.11
N GLU A 28 -11.66 -10.55 23.58
CA GLU A 28 -12.66 -11.63 23.54
C GLU A 28 -13.96 -11.24 24.25
N ALA A 29 -13.87 -10.64 25.45
CA ALA A 29 -15.04 -10.19 26.21
C ALA A 29 -15.84 -9.10 25.47
N GLU A 30 -15.15 -8.21 24.75
CA GLU A 30 -15.80 -7.16 23.95
C GLU A 30 -16.49 -7.75 22.72
N LEU A 31 -15.88 -8.74 22.07
CA LEU A 31 -16.48 -9.47 20.94
C LEU A 31 -17.70 -10.27 21.36
N GLU A 32 -17.62 -11.00 22.48
CA GLU A 32 -18.75 -11.73 23.04
C GLU A 32 -19.91 -10.79 23.35
N ARG A 33 -19.63 -9.59 23.89
CA ARG A 33 -20.64 -8.56 24.10
C ARG A 33 -21.25 -8.10 22.78
N LEU A 34 -20.43 -7.78 21.78
CA LEU A 34 -20.91 -7.34 20.45
C LEU A 34 -21.77 -8.40 19.78
N ALA A 35 -21.39 -9.67 19.85
CA ALA A 35 -22.16 -10.78 19.29
C ALA A 35 -23.55 -10.95 19.90
N LYS A 36 -23.77 -10.47 21.13
CA LYS A 36 -25.08 -10.47 21.79
C LYS A 36 -25.97 -9.29 21.38
N VAL A 37 -25.40 -8.18 20.91
CA VAL A 37 -26.14 -6.92 20.69
C VAL A 37 -26.20 -6.49 19.23
N LEU A 38 -25.30 -6.99 18.37
CA LEU A 38 -25.29 -6.68 16.95
C LEU A 38 -25.57 -7.93 16.10
N PRO A 39 -26.41 -7.80 15.05
CA PRO A 39 -26.59 -8.88 14.11
C PRO A 39 -25.30 -9.13 13.29
N PRO A 40 -24.95 -10.39 12.99
CA PRO A 40 -23.83 -10.69 12.10
C PRO A 40 -24.13 -10.24 10.66
N VAL A 41 -23.10 -9.89 9.89
CA VAL A 41 -23.27 -9.64 8.46
C VAL A 41 -23.71 -10.93 7.77
N LYS A 42 -24.90 -10.93 7.15
CA LYS A 42 -25.30 -12.02 6.25
C LYS A 42 -24.37 -12.00 5.04
N TRP A 43 -23.71 -13.12 4.78
CA TRP A 43 -22.90 -13.27 3.56
C TRP A 43 -23.74 -12.96 2.33
N ARG A 44 -23.18 -12.17 1.40
CA ARG A 44 -23.74 -11.93 0.07
C ARG A 44 -22.75 -12.48 -0.97
N PRO A 45 -23.15 -13.44 -1.82
CA PRO A 45 -22.29 -13.94 -2.88
C PRO A 45 -21.88 -12.83 -3.83
N ARG A 46 -20.61 -12.81 -4.23
CA ARG A 46 -20.10 -12.04 -5.36
C ARG A 46 -19.95 -12.94 -6.58
N PRO A 47 -20.02 -12.40 -7.82
CA PRO A 47 -19.71 -13.17 -9.02
C PRO A 47 -18.30 -13.79 -8.90
N GLY A 48 -18.23 -15.13 -8.93
CA GLY A 48 -16.98 -15.89 -8.78
C GLY A 48 -16.79 -16.61 -7.44
N ASP A 49 -17.67 -16.38 -6.45
CA ASP A 49 -17.64 -17.12 -5.19
C ASP A 49 -18.08 -18.59 -5.41
N LYS A 50 -17.19 -19.55 -5.11
CA LYS A 50 -17.45 -20.99 -5.30
C LYS A 50 -18.27 -21.64 -4.18
N ALA A 51 -18.37 -20.98 -3.03
CA ALA A 51 -19.16 -21.40 -1.87
C ALA A 51 -19.33 -20.20 -0.91
N PRO A 52 -20.36 -20.20 -0.03
CA PRO A 52 -20.34 -19.31 1.12
C PRO A 52 -19.05 -19.54 1.92
N PRO A 53 -18.35 -18.48 2.38
CA PRO A 53 -17.33 -18.64 3.40
C PRO A 53 -17.97 -19.35 4.61
N LYS A 54 -17.14 -20.04 5.41
CA LYS A 54 -17.56 -20.55 6.73
C LYS A 54 -18.44 -19.49 7.42
N ALA A 55 -19.54 -19.91 8.07
CA ALA A 55 -20.51 -18.98 8.64
C ALA A 55 -19.77 -17.89 9.43
N PRO A 56 -20.01 -16.59 9.16
CA PRO A 56 -19.18 -15.52 9.68
C PRO A 56 -19.15 -15.56 11.21
N ASN A 57 -18.02 -15.15 11.81
CA ASN A 57 -17.83 -15.04 13.24
C ASN A 57 -17.62 -16.39 13.95
N GLN A 58 -16.90 -17.32 13.33
CA GLN A 58 -16.47 -18.55 14.01
C GLN A 58 -15.49 -18.26 15.17
N PRO A 59 -15.39 -19.16 16.17
CA PRO A 59 -14.46 -19.01 17.29
C PRO A 59 -12.98 -18.92 16.88
N ASP A 60 -12.61 -19.42 15.70
CA ASP A 60 -11.23 -19.37 15.18
C ASP A 60 -11.00 -18.25 14.16
N ASP A 61 -12.04 -17.47 13.84
CA ASP A 61 -11.89 -16.35 12.91
C ASP A 61 -11.05 -15.25 13.56
N HIS A 62 -10.11 -14.69 12.81
CA HIS A 62 -9.31 -13.54 13.24
C HIS A 62 -10.08 -12.21 13.17
N LYS A 63 -11.20 -12.19 12.43
CA LYS A 63 -11.98 -11.00 12.13
C LYS A 63 -13.46 -11.33 12.10
N HIS A 64 -14.24 -10.49 12.78
CA HIS A 64 -15.68 -10.62 12.95
C HIS A 64 -16.41 -9.46 12.26
N PHE A 65 -17.58 -9.73 11.69
CA PHE A 65 -18.35 -8.78 10.91
C PHE A 65 -19.77 -8.65 11.45
N PHE A 66 -20.17 -7.42 11.78
CA PHE A 66 -21.51 -7.08 12.26
C PHE A 66 -22.15 -5.97 11.42
N VAL A 67 -23.46 -5.78 11.57
CA VAL A 67 -24.19 -4.65 10.98
C VAL A 67 -24.59 -3.66 12.06
N TYR A 68 -24.24 -2.39 11.90
CA TYR A 68 -24.61 -1.30 12.80
C TYR A 68 -24.92 -0.04 12.01
N GLN A 69 -26.11 0.55 12.23
CA GLN A 69 -26.58 1.76 11.52
C GLN A 69 -26.46 1.64 9.99
N GLY A 70 -26.80 0.47 9.43
CA GLY A 70 -26.70 0.21 7.98
C GLY A 70 -25.28 0.04 7.45
N ASN A 71 -24.25 0.11 8.30
CA ASN A 71 -22.84 -0.02 7.93
C ASN A 71 -22.25 -1.33 8.47
N THR A 72 -21.18 -1.80 7.83
CA THR A 72 -20.39 -2.94 8.34
C THR A 72 -19.51 -2.48 9.51
N VAL A 73 -19.50 -3.29 10.57
CA VAL A 73 -18.55 -3.21 11.67
C VAL A 73 -17.59 -4.38 11.54
N GLU A 74 -16.36 -4.07 11.18
CA GLU A 74 -15.25 -5.00 11.05
C GLU A 74 -14.43 -4.99 12.35
N VAL A 75 -14.41 -6.11 13.07
CA VAL A 75 -13.75 -6.23 14.37
C VAL A 75 -12.64 -7.26 14.29
N GLU A 76 -11.38 -6.84 14.40
CA GLU A 76 -10.22 -7.74 14.44
C GLU A 76 -9.89 -8.14 15.88
N ARG A 77 -9.63 -9.42 16.10
CA ARG A 77 -9.29 -9.99 17.41
C ARG A 77 -7.87 -9.63 17.81
N VAL A 78 -7.74 -8.97 18.96
CA VAL A 78 -6.42 -8.57 19.48
C VAL A 78 -5.52 -9.78 19.79
N ALA A 79 -6.11 -10.90 20.22
CA ALA A 79 -5.39 -12.10 20.59
C ALA A 79 -4.79 -12.86 19.39
N PHE A 80 -5.31 -12.63 18.18
CA PHE A 80 -4.90 -13.39 17.00
C PHE A 80 -3.50 -12.99 16.48
N ILE A 81 -3.13 -11.70 16.63
CA ILE A 81 -1.83 -11.19 16.19
C ILE A 81 -1.13 -10.52 17.38
N PRO A 82 0.05 -10.99 17.83
CA PRO A 82 0.74 -10.42 19.00
C PRO A 82 0.96 -8.91 18.91
N LEU A 83 1.23 -8.38 17.71
CA LEU A 83 1.35 -6.95 17.47
C LEU A 83 0.05 -6.19 17.77
N ARG A 84 -1.11 -6.76 17.41
CA ARG A 84 -2.43 -6.13 17.67
C ARG A 84 -2.73 -6.04 19.15
N LYS A 85 -2.38 -7.07 19.93
CA LYS A 85 -2.48 -7.00 21.39
C LYS A 85 -1.62 -5.88 21.98
N ARG A 86 -0.35 -5.78 21.57
CA ARG A 86 0.55 -4.70 22.04
C ARG A 86 -0.01 -3.31 21.74
N ILE A 87 -0.51 -3.11 20.52
CA ILE A 87 -1.18 -1.87 20.11
C ILE A 87 -2.42 -1.60 20.96
N TYR A 88 -3.26 -2.61 21.15
CA TYR A 88 -4.50 -2.49 21.92
C TYR A 88 -4.23 -2.08 23.38
N ASP A 89 -3.25 -2.73 24.01
CA ASP A 89 -2.85 -2.45 25.39
C ASP A 89 -2.19 -1.07 25.51
N TYR A 90 -1.37 -0.68 24.53
CA TYR A 90 -0.69 0.63 24.51
C TYR A 90 -1.67 1.81 24.51
N PHE A 91 -2.79 1.71 23.79
CA PHE A 91 -3.82 2.75 23.75
C PHE A 91 -4.88 2.61 24.84
N ALA A 92 -4.60 1.91 25.96
CA ALA A 92 -5.56 1.73 27.04
C ALA A 92 -6.11 3.05 27.60
N ASP A 93 -5.26 4.07 27.67
CA ASP A 93 -5.55 5.40 28.24
C ASP A 93 -5.80 6.48 27.16
N ALA A 94 -5.96 6.07 25.90
CA ALA A 94 -6.23 7.00 24.80
C ALA A 94 -7.62 7.67 24.95
N PRO A 95 -7.84 8.84 24.30
CA PRO A 95 -9.16 9.49 24.28
C PRO A 95 -10.27 8.53 23.87
N VAL A 96 -11.42 8.63 24.54
CA VAL A 96 -12.54 7.70 24.36
C VAL A 96 -13.75 8.41 23.74
N ILE A 97 -14.30 7.83 22.68
CA ILE A 97 -15.65 8.11 22.20
C ILE A 97 -16.59 7.07 22.83
N VAL A 98 -17.69 7.51 23.43
CA VAL A 98 -18.72 6.60 23.93
C VAL A 98 -19.84 6.49 22.91
N ASP A 99 -19.95 5.33 22.26
CA ASP A 99 -21.08 5.02 21.38
C ASP A 99 -22.14 4.21 22.16
N PRO A 100 -23.45 4.49 21.99
CA PRO A 100 -24.50 3.82 22.77
C PRO A 100 -24.56 2.30 22.61
N VAL A 101 -24.12 1.74 21.48
CA VAL A 101 -24.20 0.29 21.19
C VAL A 101 -22.81 -0.34 21.19
N LEU A 102 -21.85 0.30 20.53
CA LEU A 102 -20.46 -0.15 20.48
C LEU A 102 -19.73 0.07 21.81
N GLY A 103 -20.26 0.91 22.72
CA GLY A 103 -19.64 1.18 24.01
C GLY A 103 -18.40 2.08 23.90
N PRO A 104 -17.47 2.00 24.86
CA PRO A 104 -16.25 2.80 24.87
C PRO A 104 -15.28 2.44 23.73
N LEU A 105 -14.99 3.42 22.89
CA LEU A 105 -14.08 3.35 21.75
C LEU A 105 -12.87 4.26 21.99
N ARG A 106 -11.73 3.68 22.35
CA ARG A 106 -10.45 4.38 22.41
C ARG A 106 -10.03 4.80 21.01
N VAL A 107 -9.48 5.99 20.85
CA VAL A 107 -9.06 6.53 19.56
C VAL A 107 -7.57 6.82 19.61
N PRO A 108 -6.74 6.12 18.81
CA PRO A 108 -5.31 6.35 18.78
C PRO A 108 -5.00 7.68 18.10
N SER A 109 -3.78 8.19 18.30
CA SER A 109 -3.30 9.44 17.69
C SER A 109 -3.20 9.37 16.16
N LEU A 110 -3.18 10.53 15.51
CA LEU A 110 -3.09 10.65 14.04
C LEU A 110 -1.86 9.96 13.45
N ASP A 111 -0.72 10.10 14.11
CA ASP A 111 0.54 9.47 13.71
C ASP A 111 0.46 7.94 13.76
N PHE A 112 -0.16 7.35 14.78
CA PHE A 112 -0.41 5.92 14.80
C PHE A 112 -1.32 5.49 13.65
N LEU A 113 -2.40 6.23 13.38
CA LEU A 113 -3.27 5.96 12.24
C LEU A 113 -2.50 6.01 10.92
N LEU A 114 -1.56 6.95 10.76
CA LEU A 114 -0.67 7.01 9.60
C LEU A 114 0.16 5.74 9.47
N LEU A 115 0.79 5.28 10.55
CA LEU A 115 1.59 4.06 10.55
C LEU A 115 0.75 2.85 10.12
N THR A 116 -0.46 2.69 10.67
CA THR A 116 -1.33 1.56 10.27
C THR A 116 -1.67 1.57 8.78
N LYS A 117 -1.86 2.76 8.18
CA LYS A 117 -2.11 2.90 6.74
C LYS A 117 -0.86 2.55 5.94
N GLN A 118 0.30 3.08 6.32
CA GLN A 118 1.57 2.80 5.65
C GLN A 118 1.92 1.30 5.68
N CYS A 119 1.69 0.63 6.82
CA CYS A 119 2.00 -0.79 6.97
C CYS A 119 1.12 -1.68 6.12
N GLY A 120 -0.16 -1.32 5.91
CA GLY A 120 -1.02 -2.05 4.98
C GLY A 120 -0.61 -1.87 3.51
N LEU A 121 0.00 -0.74 3.16
CA LEU A 121 0.31 -0.37 1.77
C LEU A 121 1.51 -1.10 1.17
N VAL A 122 2.34 -1.76 1.98
CA VAL A 122 3.38 -2.67 1.45
C VAL A 122 2.84 -4.07 1.16
N PHE A 123 1.53 -4.28 1.31
CA PHE A 123 0.84 -5.53 1.03
C PHE A 123 -0.22 -5.34 -0.08
N PRO A 124 -0.56 -6.42 -0.81
CA PRO A 124 -1.58 -6.42 -1.86
C PRO A 124 -3.00 -6.38 -1.28
N ILE A 125 -3.41 -5.19 -0.84
CA ILE A 125 -4.74 -4.90 -0.31
C ILE A 125 -5.72 -4.44 -1.41
N ALA A 126 -7.01 -4.74 -1.26
CA ALA A 126 -8.06 -4.48 -2.26
C ALA A 126 -8.29 -2.98 -2.56
N HIS A 127 -8.00 -2.10 -1.59
CA HIS A 127 -8.23 -0.66 -1.70
C HIS A 127 -6.94 0.16 -1.53
N TRP A 128 -5.87 -0.28 -2.19
CA TRP A 128 -4.53 0.31 -2.07
C TRP A 128 -4.53 1.83 -2.29
N HIS A 129 -5.06 2.33 -3.41
CA HIS A 129 -5.08 3.76 -3.71
C HIS A 129 -5.92 4.61 -2.75
N LYS A 130 -7.02 4.05 -2.20
CA LYS A 130 -7.82 4.71 -1.16
C LYS A 130 -6.98 4.88 0.11
N ASN A 131 -6.32 3.80 0.55
CA ASN A 131 -5.46 3.83 1.73
C ASN A 131 -4.24 4.74 1.52
N LEU A 132 -3.68 4.79 0.32
CA LEU A 132 -2.61 5.71 -0.02
C LEU A 132 -3.10 7.16 0.13
N ARG A 133 -4.25 7.51 -0.46
CA ARG A 133 -4.83 8.85 -0.28
C ARG A 133 -5.03 9.20 1.19
N ASP A 134 -5.60 8.28 1.98
CA ASP A 134 -5.80 8.48 3.42
C ASP A 134 -4.45 8.71 4.13
N ALA A 135 -3.41 7.94 3.80
CA ALA A 135 -2.06 8.10 4.37
C ALA A 135 -1.47 9.49 4.10
N TYR A 136 -1.65 10.03 2.89
CA TYR A 136 -1.17 11.38 2.60
C TYR A 136 -1.98 12.46 3.31
N VAL A 137 -3.30 12.31 3.45
CA VAL A 137 -4.10 13.25 4.25
C VAL A 137 -3.59 13.30 5.70
N LEU A 138 -3.26 12.13 6.27
CA LEU A 138 -2.67 12.04 7.60
C LEU A 138 -1.28 12.66 7.65
N ARG A 139 -0.40 12.32 6.70
CA ARG A 139 0.95 12.87 6.60
C ARG A 139 0.95 14.39 6.56
N ASP A 140 0.07 14.97 5.75
CA ASP A 140 -0.03 16.42 5.57
C ASP A 140 -0.62 17.12 6.82
N ALA A 141 -1.34 16.39 7.68
CA ALA A 141 -1.92 16.90 8.93
C ALA A 141 -1.02 16.74 10.17
N ILE A 142 0.01 15.89 10.11
CA ILE A 142 0.90 15.61 11.25
C ILE A 142 2.13 16.52 11.16
N ALA A 143 2.22 17.50 12.06
CA ALA A 143 3.40 18.38 12.15
C ALA A 143 4.64 17.67 12.71
N LYS A 144 4.45 16.78 13.68
CA LYS A 144 5.53 16.01 14.31
C LYS A 144 5.01 14.65 14.76
N THR A 145 5.72 13.59 14.40
CA THR A 145 5.47 12.24 14.90
C THR A 145 5.86 12.14 16.37
N SER A 146 5.01 11.54 17.21
CA SER A 146 5.33 11.31 18.61
C SER A 146 6.49 10.30 18.75
N PRO A 147 7.32 10.41 19.81
CA PRO A 147 8.35 9.41 20.11
C PRO A 147 7.79 7.98 20.18
N ASP A 148 6.55 7.85 20.65
CA ASP A 148 5.93 6.55 20.83
C ASP A 148 5.48 5.91 19.51
N ALA A 149 4.96 6.71 18.58
CA ALA A 149 4.71 6.27 17.22
C ALA A 149 6.02 5.85 16.53
N VAL A 150 7.14 6.55 16.78
CA VAL A 150 8.46 6.15 16.28
C VAL A 150 8.90 4.81 16.87
N ALA A 151 8.71 4.59 18.19
CA ALA A 151 9.04 3.32 18.83
C ALA A 151 8.20 2.14 18.27
N LEU A 152 6.89 2.35 18.11
CA LEU A 152 6.00 1.36 17.51
C LEU A 152 6.35 1.07 16.04
N TRP A 153 6.82 2.06 15.28
CA TRP A 153 7.16 1.89 13.88
C TRP A 153 8.20 0.79 13.65
N GLN A 154 9.24 0.73 14.49
CA GLN A 154 10.26 -0.30 14.37
C GLN A 154 9.67 -1.70 14.57
N THR A 155 8.86 -1.89 15.61
CA THR A 155 8.16 -3.16 15.87
C THR A 155 7.22 -3.53 14.72
N ILE A 156 6.50 -2.56 14.14
CA ILE A 156 5.59 -2.84 13.04
C ILE A 156 6.36 -3.19 11.76
N ARG A 157 7.51 -2.56 11.49
CA ARG A 157 8.38 -2.90 10.36
C ARG A 157 8.91 -4.32 10.46
N GLU A 158 9.39 -4.71 11.64
CA GLU A 158 9.88 -6.07 11.91
C GLU A 158 8.77 -7.11 11.71
N HIS A 159 7.59 -6.86 12.27
CA HIS A 159 6.44 -7.73 12.09
C HIS A 159 6.00 -7.82 10.62
N SER A 160 6.01 -6.69 9.89
CA SER A 160 5.70 -6.65 8.47
C SER A 160 6.71 -7.45 7.65
N ALA A 161 8.01 -7.37 7.98
CA ALA A 161 9.06 -8.15 7.33
C ALA A 161 8.92 -9.66 7.61
N GLN A 162 8.48 -10.04 8.81
CA GLN A 162 8.16 -11.43 9.13
C GLN A 162 6.95 -11.93 8.33
N MET A 163 5.82 -11.21 8.39
CA MET A 163 4.61 -11.55 7.62
C MET A 163 4.86 -11.58 6.12
N TYR A 164 5.72 -10.69 5.61
CA TYR A 164 6.15 -10.70 4.22
C TYR A 164 6.82 -12.02 3.86
N ARG A 165 7.83 -12.45 4.62
CA ARG A 165 8.52 -13.74 4.39
C ARG A 165 7.54 -14.91 4.33
N GLU A 166 6.57 -14.96 5.25
CA GLU A 166 5.61 -16.07 5.37
C GLU A 166 4.55 -16.07 4.26
N ASN A 167 4.06 -14.89 3.83
CA ASN A 167 2.96 -14.76 2.86
C ASN A 167 3.41 -14.57 1.41
N HIS A 168 4.61 -14.01 1.18
CA HIS A 168 5.13 -13.77 -0.17
C HIS A 168 5.92 -14.94 -0.76
N ALA A 169 6.45 -15.86 0.05
CA ALA A 169 6.99 -17.13 -0.45
C ALA A 169 5.96 -17.93 -1.28
N LYS A 170 4.66 -17.64 -1.10
CA LYS A 170 3.54 -18.30 -1.78
C LYS A 170 3.01 -17.51 -2.99
N ARG A 171 3.55 -16.32 -3.28
CA ARG A 171 3.11 -15.50 -4.42
C ARG A 171 4.08 -15.63 -5.59
N ASN A 172 3.58 -16.08 -6.73
CA ASN A 172 4.23 -15.89 -8.03
C ASN A 172 4.27 -14.39 -8.33
N HIS A 173 5.41 -13.73 -8.13
CA HIS A 173 5.58 -12.32 -8.46
C HIS A 173 5.92 -12.16 -9.95
N PRO A 174 5.05 -11.56 -10.77
CA PRO A 174 5.35 -11.29 -12.18
C PRO A 174 6.17 -10.01 -12.36
N LEU A 175 6.34 -9.17 -11.32
CA LEU A 175 7.09 -7.93 -11.45
C LEU A 175 8.59 -8.21 -11.33
N ARG A 176 9.33 -7.78 -12.36
CA ARG A 176 10.78 -7.84 -12.45
C ARG A 176 11.31 -6.41 -12.59
N CYS A 177 12.44 -6.11 -11.99
CA CYS A 177 13.01 -4.77 -11.94
C CYS A 177 14.54 -4.84 -11.77
N CYS A 178 15.23 -3.73 -11.97
CA CYS A 178 16.69 -3.65 -11.87
C CYS A 178 17.24 -3.65 -10.44
N HIS A 179 16.45 -3.88 -9.39
CA HIS A 179 17.00 -3.91 -8.03
C HIS A 179 17.87 -5.19 -7.84
N PRO A 180 19.09 -5.11 -7.24
CA PRO A 180 20.00 -6.26 -7.11
C PRO A 180 19.42 -7.48 -6.39
N GLN A 181 18.47 -7.24 -5.48
CA GLN A 181 17.78 -8.29 -4.71
C GLN A 181 16.40 -8.67 -5.29
N ALA A 182 16.02 -8.15 -6.45
CA ALA A 182 14.79 -8.50 -7.16
C ALA A 182 15.07 -9.46 -8.32
N ASN A 183 14.00 -10.07 -8.87
CA ASN A 183 14.13 -10.87 -10.08
C ASN A 183 14.43 -9.97 -11.29
N PRO A 184 15.40 -10.34 -12.14
CA PRO A 184 15.74 -9.55 -13.32
C PRO A 184 14.63 -9.62 -14.38
N PRO A 185 14.50 -8.58 -15.22
CA PRO A 185 13.59 -8.54 -16.38
C PRO A 185 13.71 -9.76 -17.31
N GLU A 186 12.63 -10.12 -18.01
CA GLU A 186 12.63 -11.24 -18.98
C GLU A 186 13.37 -10.87 -20.26
N ASP A 187 13.11 -9.68 -20.79
CA ASP A 187 13.73 -9.14 -21.98
C ASP A 187 14.71 -8.03 -21.57
N MET A 188 15.94 -8.45 -21.22
CA MET A 188 16.99 -7.54 -20.77
C MET A 188 17.38 -6.50 -21.82
N ASP A 189 17.25 -6.81 -23.11
CA ASP A 189 17.60 -5.90 -24.20
C ASP A 189 16.55 -4.80 -24.37
N LEU A 190 15.26 -5.16 -24.39
CA LEU A 190 14.19 -4.17 -24.35
C LEU A 190 14.30 -3.29 -23.11
N HIS A 191 14.53 -3.92 -21.94
CA HIS A 191 14.65 -3.20 -20.68
C HIS A 191 15.81 -2.19 -20.69
N ARG A 192 16.98 -2.57 -21.22
CA ARG A 192 18.13 -1.66 -21.38
C ARG A 192 17.82 -0.50 -22.33
N ARG A 193 17.16 -0.76 -23.46
CA ARG A 193 16.74 0.31 -24.40
C ARG A 193 15.79 1.29 -23.75
N LEU A 194 14.84 0.80 -22.94
CA LEU A 194 13.92 1.65 -22.20
C LEU A 194 14.65 2.53 -21.18
N HIS A 195 15.60 1.99 -20.40
CA HIS A 195 16.45 2.79 -19.51
C HIS A 195 17.21 3.86 -20.28
N ALA A 196 17.89 3.50 -21.37
CA ALA A 196 18.66 4.45 -22.16
C ALA A 196 17.78 5.61 -22.66
N ARG A 197 16.53 5.31 -23.03
CA ARG A 197 15.58 6.32 -23.49
C ARG A 197 15.07 7.21 -22.37
N VAL A 198 14.71 6.66 -21.21
CA VAL A 198 14.24 7.42 -20.04
C VAL A 198 15.36 8.30 -19.47
N ALA A 199 16.59 7.77 -19.42
CA ALA A 199 17.77 8.47 -18.93
C ALA A 199 18.30 9.57 -19.87
N GLY A 200 17.85 9.60 -21.13
CA GLY A 200 18.36 10.51 -22.16
C GLY A 200 19.75 10.13 -22.71
N GLY A 201 20.16 8.87 -22.59
CA GLY A 201 21.44 8.35 -23.05
C GLY A 201 21.74 6.95 -22.51
N GLU A 202 22.63 6.22 -23.16
CA GLU A 202 23.03 4.88 -22.70
C GLU A 202 23.70 4.94 -21.32
N ARG A 203 23.31 4.01 -20.45
CA ARG A 203 23.97 3.74 -19.17
C ARG A 203 24.30 2.26 -19.10
N SER A 204 25.43 1.91 -18.47
CA SER A 204 25.70 0.52 -18.16
C SER A 204 24.66 0.00 -17.15
N PHE A 205 24.35 -1.28 -17.23
CA PHE A 205 23.46 -1.93 -16.26
C PHE A 205 24.02 -1.82 -14.83
N ASP A 206 25.35 -1.86 -14.67
CA ASP A 206 26.03 -1.65 -13.40
C ASP A 206 25.78 -0.24 -12.83
N ALA A 207 25.67 0.78 -13.68
CA ALA A 207 25.33 2.14 -13.23
C ALA A 207 23.87 2.22 -12.73
N VAL A 208 22.95 1.47 -13.36
CA VAL A 208 21.56 1.35 -12.88
C VAL A 208 21.50 0.60 -11.55
N LEU A 209 22.28 -0.48 -11.40
CA LEU A 209 22.39 -1.24 -10.14
C LEU A 209 22.98 -0.40 -9.00
N ALA A 210 24.04 0.37 -9.29
CA ALA A 210 24.67 1.25 -8.31
C ALA A 210 23.70 2.30 -7.76
N GLY A 211 22.74 2.77 -8.58
CA GLY A 211 21.70 3.73 -8.16
C GLY A 211 20.77 3.23 -7.04
N TRP A 212 20.69 1.90 -6.82
CA TRP A 212 19.92 1.30 -5.72
C TRP A 212 20.66 1.28 -4.38
N THR A 213 21.88 1.80 -4.31
CA THR A 213 22.62 1.94 -3.05
C THR A 213 22.89 3.42 -2.82
N PRO A 214 22.02 4.14 -2.06
CA PRO A 214 22.23 5.54 -1.76
C PRO A 214 23.55 5.72 -0.99
N ASP A 215 24.33 6.72 -1.37
CA ASP A 215 25.53 7.11 -0.62
C ASP A 215 25.15 7.45 0.83
N ALA A 216 25.58 6.62 1.78
CA ALA A 216 25.22 6.76 3.18
C ALA A 216 25.76 8.07 3.80
N GLU A 217 26.86 8.59 3.27
CA GLU A 217 27.54 9.80 3.75
C GLU A 217 26.91 11.08 3.18
N ALA A 218 26.20 10.99 2.05
CA ALA A 218 25.53 12.15 1.44
C ALA A 218 24.42 12.70 2.34
N PRO A 219 24.17 14.03 2.39
CA PRO A 219 23.06 14.62 3.14
C PRO A 219 21.70 13.96 2.86
N ARG A 220 20.84 13.84 3.88
CA ARG A 220 19.54 13.14 3.79
C ARG A 220 18.70 13.59 2.60
N GLU A 221 18.62 14.88 2.33
CA GLU A 221 17.83 15.44 1.23
C GLU A 221 18.34 14.96 -0.14
N GLN A 222 19.66 14.92 -0.32
CA GLN A 222 20.29 14.41 -1.53
C GLN A 222 20.03 12.92 -1.70
N ARG A 223 20.14 12.13 -0.63
CA ARG A 223 19.80 10.70 -0.65
C ARG A 223 18.34 10.48 -1.05
N VAL A 224 17.41 11.22 -0.45
CA VAL A 224 15.97 11.12 -0.77
C VAL A 224 15.71 11.51 -2.22
N ALA A 225 16.32 12.59 -2.72
CA ALA A 225 16.19 13.00 -4.11
C ALA A 225 16.73 11.93 -5.09
N ALA A 226 17.89 11.34 -4.79
CA ALA A 226 18.47 10.26 -5.59
C ALA A 226 17.56 9.01 -5.60
N MET A 227 17.04 8.61 -4.44
CA MET A 227 16.10 7.48 -4.33
C MET A 227 14.78 7.75 -5.08
N ILE A 228 14.26 8.97 -5.03
CA ILE A 228 13.07 9.39 -5.81
C ILE A 228 13.35 9.27 -7.30
N ALA A 229 14.49 9.79 -7.77
CA ALA A 229 14.89 9.74 -9.18
C ALA A 229 15.05 8.28 -9.66
N GLN A 230 15.73 7.45 -8.88
CA GLN A 230 15.95 6.04 -9.19
C GLN A 230 14.63 5.26 -9.31
N ILE A 231 13.72 5.42 -8.34
CA ILE A 231 12.42 4.75 -8.39
C ILE A 231 11.56 5.30 -9.53
N SER A 232 11.59 6.61 -9.77
CA SER A 232 10.86 7.25 -10.86
C SER A 232 11.29 6.71 -12.22
N GLU A 233 12.61 6.58 -12.46
CA GLU A 233 13.16 5.97 -13.67
C GLU A 233 12.70 4.51 -13.79
N GLU A 234 12.90 3.69 -12.76
CA GLU A 234 12.52 2.28 -12.78
C GLU A 234 11.02 2.08 -13.02
N ALA A 235 10.17 2.88 -12.38
CA ALA A 235 8.73 2.80 -12.53
C ALA A 235 8.27 3.13 -13.95
N GLN A 236 8.95 4.07 -14.63
CA GLN A 236 8.72 4.36 -16.04
C GLN A 236 9.09 3.17 -16.92
N VAL A 237 10.26 2.56 -16.70
CA VAL A 237 10.72 1.40 -17.48
C VAL A 237 9.80 0.20 -17.28
N VAL A 238 9.47 -0.15 -16.03
CA VAL A 238 8.55 -1.26 -15.71
C VAL A 238 7.16 -1.04 -16.29
N ALA A 239 6.66 0.20 -16.25
CA ALA A 239 5.38 0.54 -16.86
C ALA A 239 5.42 0.44 -18.40
N ALA A 240 6.51 0.88 -19.03
CA ALA A 240 6.71 0.80 -20.47
C ALA A 240 6.84 -0.64 -20.97
N ASP A 241 7.61 -1.47 -20.28
CA ASP A 241 7.75 -2.90 -20.60
C ASP A 241 6.40 -3.62 -20.50
N ARG A 242 5.63 -3.36 -19.43
CA ARG A 242 4.28 -3.90 -19.29
C ARG A 242 3.34 -3.45 -20.41
N MET A 243 3.44 -2.19 -20.82
CA MET A 243 2.67 -1.64 -21.92
C MET A 243 3.05 -2.28 -23.27
N HIS A 244 4.34 -2.46 -23.53
CA HIS A 244 4.85 -3.15 -24.72
C HIS A 244 4.28 -4.58 -24.80
N ALA A 245 4.37 -5.34 -23.71
CA ALA A 245 3.81 -6.68 -23.63
C ALA A 245 2.29 -6.70 -23.87
N TYR A 246 1.56 -5.71 -23.34
CA TYR A 246 0.12 -5.58 -23.57
C TYR A 246 -0.20 -5.31 -25.05
N LEU A 247 0.49 -4.37 -25.69
CA LEU A 247 0.27 -4.03 -27.10
C LEU A 247 0.62 -5.18 -28.04
N ARG A 248 1.70 -5.93 -27.78
CA ARG A 248 2.01 -7.17 -28.53
C ARG A 248 0.88 -8.19 -28.45
N ALA A 249 0.27 -8.35 -27.28
CA ALA A 249 -0.85 -9.28 -27.09
C ALA A 249 -2.19 -8.77 -27.66
N HIS A 250 -2.29 -7.47 -27.96
CA HIS A 250 -3.52 -6.81 -28.42
C HIS A 250 -3.20 -5.83 -29.57
N PRO A 251 -2.76 -6.33 -30.75
CA PRO A 251 -2.29 -5.48 -31.86
C PRO A 251 -3.36 -4.51 -32.40
N GLN A 252 -4.64 -4.81 -32.19
CA GLN A 252 -5.79 -3.96 -32.52
C GLN A 252 -5.97 -2.75 -31.58
N THR A 253 -5.17 -2.63 -30.52
CA THR A 253 -5.27 -1.51 -29.57
C THR A 253 -4.88 -0.20 -30.28
N PRO A 254 -5.76 0.82 -30.32
CA PRO A 254 -5.40 2.09 -30.94
C PRO A 254 -4.22 2.76 -30.22
N THR A 255 -3.22 3.19 -30.98
CA THR A 255 -1.99 3.82 -30.46
C THR A 255 -1.94 5.32 -30.76
N THR A 256 -3.06 6.02 -30.58
CA THR A 256 -3.09 7.48 -30.68
C THR A 256 -2.38 8.11 -29.47
N ASP A 257 -1.83 9.30 -29.62
CA ASP A 257 -1.06 9.96 -28.56
C ASP A 257 -1.87 10.13 -27.26
N ALA A 258 -3.17 10.43 -27.37
CA ALA A 258 -4.05 10.54 -26.21
C ALA A 258 -4.23 9.20 -25.47
N ILE A 259 -4.45 8.11 -26.21
CA ILE A 259 -4.64 6.77 -25.64
C ILE A 259 -3.34 6.26 -25.03
N LEU A 260 -2.20 6.47 -25.71
CA LEU A 260 -0.89 6.14 -25.19
C LEU A 260 -0.64 6.89 -23.88
N GLN A 261 -0.88 8.20 -23.84
CA GLN A 261 -0.65 9.00 -22.64
C GLN A 261 -1.52 8.56 -21.43
N GLU A 262 -2.79 8.23 -21.67
CA GLU A 262 -3.66 7.70 -20.62
C GLU A 262 -3.19 6.32 -20.14
N ALA A 263 -2.89 5.41 -21.07
CA ALA A 263 -2.40 4.08 -20.76
C ALA A 263 -1.10 4.15 -19.95
N THR A 264 -0.16 5.00 -20.35
CA THR A 264 1.08 5.25 -19.64
C THR A 264 0.84 5.71 -18.20
N THR A 265 -0.11 6.61 -17.95
CA THR A 265 -0.46 7.06 -16.59
C THR A 265 -1.01 5.91 -15.74
N ARG A 266 -1.86 5.06 -16.35
CA ARG A 266 -2.39 3.86 -15.70
C ARG A 266 -1.28 2.85 -15.38
N TRP A 267 -0.36 2.62 -16.31
CA TRP A 267 0.74 1.67 -16.14
C TRP A 267 1.76 2.16 -15.13
N LEU A 268 2.06 3.48 -15.07
CA LEU A 268 2.90 4.06 -14.02
C LEU A 268 2.29 3.82 -12.63
N ARG A 269 1.00 4.10 -12.48
CA ARG A 269 0.27 3.87 -11.24
C ARG A 269 0.33 2.39 -10.82
N TRP A 270 0.16 1.49 -11.78
CA TRP A 270 0.32 0.05 -11.57
C TRP A 270 1.76 -0.30 -11.16
N ALA A 271 2.78 0.16 -11.87
CA ALA A 271 4.18 -0.14 -11.60
C ALA A 271 4.58 0.31 -10.19
N LEU A 272 4.27 1.54 -9.79
CA LEU A 272 4.57 2.04 -8.44
C LEU A 272 3.88 1.21 -7.35
N ARG A 273 2.61 0.80 -7.58
CA ARG A 273 1.91 -0.09 -6.67
C ARG A 273 2.60 -1.45 -6.59
N GLU A 274 2.90 -2.07 -7.73
CA GLU A 274 3.54 -3.38 -7.77
C GLU A 274 4.94 -3.35 -7.17
N MET A 275 5.70 -2.28 -7.34
CA MET A 275 7.01 -2.10 -6.69
C MET A 275 6.85 -2.00 -5.16
N ALA A 276 5.84 -1.27 -4.67
CA ALA A 276 5.54 -1.15 -3.24
C ALA A 276 5.05 -2.47 -2.59
N ILE A 277 4.41 -3.35 -3.36
CA ILE A 277 3.85 -4.63 -2.88
C ILE A 277 4.56 -5.86 -3.46
N GLY A 278 5.66 -5.68 -4.17
CA GLY A 278 6.36 -6.71 -4.94
C GLY A 278 7.78 -6.98 -4.46
N PRO A 279 8.75 -7.21 -5.37
CA PRO A 279 10.01 -7.89 -5.04
C PRO A 279 11.05 -7.03 -4.33
N LEU A 280 10.80 -5.74 -4.17
CA LEU A 280 11.77 -4.84 -3.52
C LEU A 280 11.91 -5.14 -2.02
N PRO A 281 13.07 -4.82 -1.42
CA PRO A 281 13.23 -4.86 0.02
C PRO A 281 12.23 -3.98 0.76
N ILE A 282 11.95 -4.31 2.01
CA ILE A 282 10.87 -3.70 2.79
C ILE A 282 11.09 -2.18 2.98
N GLU A 283 12.33 -1.74 3.14
CA GLU A 283 12.71 -0.33 3.23
C GLU A 283 12.38 0.46 1.97
N TRP A 284 12.68 -0.09 0.79
CA TRP A 284 12.35 0.53 -0.49
C TRP A 284 10.83 0.60 -0.72
N ARG A 285 10.10 -0.43 -0.31
CA ARG A 285 8.63 -0.44 -0.39
C ARG A 285 8.01 0.65 0.49
N TYR A 286 8.48 0.80 1.73
CA TYR A 286 8.05 1.89 2.60
C TYR A 286 8.45 3.25 2.06
N PHE A 287 9.64 3.37 1.48
CA PHE A 287 10.06 4.59 0.79
C PHE A 287 9.08 4.97 -0.33
N ILE A 288 8.70 4.01 -1.20
CA ILE A 288 7.72 4.23 -2.26
C ILE A 288 6.38 4.69 -1.69
N VAL A 289 5.88 4.05 -0.63
CA VAL A 289 4.61 4.46 0.01
C VAL A 289 4.70 5.90 0.52
N ASN A 290 5.79 6.25 1.19
CA ASN A 290 5.98 7.54 1.84
C ASN A 290 6.28 8.69 0.89
N HIS A 291 6.84 8.38 -0.29
CA HIS A 291 7.24 9.34 -1.32
C HIS A 291 6.52 9.16 -2.67
N TYR A 292 5.46 8.35 -2.72
CA TYR A 292 4.65 8.09 -3.93
C TYR A 292 4.28 9.35 -4.72
N ARG A 293 3.84 10.43 -4.06
CA ARG A 293 3.48 11.67 -4.78
C ARG A 293 4.72 12.27 -5.44
N GLU A 294 5.78 12.40 -4.67
CA GLU A 294 7.05 12.98 -5.09
C GLU A 294 7.70 12.16 -6.23
N ILE A 295 7.65 10.82 -6.15
CA ILE A 295 8.10 9.90 -7.20
C ILE A 295 7.28 10.06 -8.47
N ARG A 296 5.95 10.07 -8.35
CA ARG A 296 5.05 10.26 -9.49
C ARG A 296 5.25 11.62 -10.14
N ASP A 297 5.44 12.67 -9.34
CA ASP A 297 5.58 14.04 -9.82
C ASP A 297 6.96 14.32 -10.42
N ALA A 298 7.97 13.49 -10.10
CA ALA A 298 9.27 13.49 -10.76
C ALA A 298 9.24 12.89 -12.18
N VAL A 299 8.16 12.24 -12.60
CA VAL A 299 8.03 11.69 -13.95
C VAL A 299 7.71 12.81 -14.95
N PRO A 300 8.48 12.97 -16.04
CA PRO A 300 8.24 14.03 -17.02
C PRO A 300 6.83 13.96 -17.64
N PRO A 301 6.18 15.11 -17.88
CA PRO A 301 4.97 15.14 -18.70
C PRO A 301 5.24 14.50 -20.06
N ARG A 302 4.28 13.75 -20.58
CA ARG A 302 4.38 13.09 -21.91
C ARG A 302 5.50 12.05 -22.06
N TRP A 303 6.09 11.55 -20.96
CA TRP A 303 7.16 10.55 -21.02
C TRP A 303 6.80 9.31 -21.86
N GLY A 304 5.54 8.84 -21.82
CA GLY A 304 5.09 7.71 -22.62
C GLY A 304 5.16 7.93 -24.14
N LEU A 305 4.98 9.17 -24.60
CA LEU A 305 5.13 9.52 -26.02
C LEU A 305 6.60 9.49 -26.45
N ALA A 306 7.53 9.84 -25.56
CA ALA A 306 8.96 9.81 -25.82
C ALA A 306 9.50 8.37 -26.00
N LEU A 307 8.74 7.36 -25.54
CA LEU A 307 9.07 5.95 -25.64
C LEU A 307 8.31 5.20 -26.76
N ARG A 308 7.52 5.90 -27.57
CA ARG A 308 6.60 5.28 -28.54
C ARG A 308 7.31 4.35 -29.52
N ASP A 309 8.46 4.76 -30.02
CA ASP A 309 9.32 4.01 -30.96
C ASP A 309 9.90 2.72 -30.37
N VAL A 310 9.94 2.61 -29.04
CA VAL A 310 10.41 1.41 -28.32
C VAL A 310 9.24 0.53 -27.87
N ILE A 311 8.14 1.15 -27.43
CA ILE A 311 6.99 0.46 -26.84
C ILE A 311 6.05 -0.10 -27.91
N VAL A 312 5.80 0.65 -28.99
CA VAL A 312 4.89 0.21 -30.05
C VAL A 312 5.63 -0.79 -30.94
N PRO A 313 5.21 -2.06 -30.99
CA PRO A 313 5.82 -3.05 -31.88
C PRO A 313 5.70 -2.59 -33.33
N ALA A 314 6.73 -2.84 -34.14
CA ALA A 314 6.75 -2.60 -35.58
C ALA A 314 5.69 -3.44 -36.32
#